data_AF-A0A7R8AP56-F1
#
_entry.id   AF-A0A7R8AP56-F1
#
_cell.length_a   1.000
_cell.length_b   1.000
_cell.length_c   1.000
_cell.angle_alpha   90.00
_cell.angle_beta   90.00
_cell.angle_gamma   90.00
#
_symmetry.space_group_name_H-M   'P 1'
#
loop_
_entity.id
_entity.type
_entity.pdbx_description
1 polymer ?
#
loop_
_entity_poly.entity_id
_entity_poly.type
_entity_poly.pdbx_seq_one_letter_code
_entity_poly.pdbx_strand_id
1 'polypeptide(L)'
;MDVTGGNEGSVGLAGGYGQGGGHGVFGPSYGLMVDNAVEFDVVTADGKFRTINQCNDPDLFWAMRGGGGGAFAILTSYRFQLHPAVKINVYSFKAHFATQGKNTTGTNYPALQKILTQHATHQPVWSHNNISGHAYYWPSKAEIYLVLPSNNVTALKALTTEFSSFLTNQSDIHVSESKYTTYPSYTGFLNLTSSIAARLTPAGIFEAVASRLIPESLFESNNTISDLVDAFLGGVHLSNKLIPDDGTLAQIIMTTPVNVQNGNTTSVNPAWRDALWHTIMTGGWPTKLAREEEAKLQDAWLGTVQELKELTPGGGAYVNEAHYLEPEWEDTFFGGNYEALLGIKRRYDPGRFFDCWKCVGWEGVSDQYSCYE
;
A
#
# COMPACT_ATOMS: atom_id res chain seq x y z
N MET A 1 -6.45 11.92 -20.69
CA MET A 1 -6.10 12.51 -19.38
C MET A 1 -6.18 11.40 -18.37
N ASP A 2 -5.22 11.33 -17.45
CA ASP A 2 -5.11 10.28 -16.44
C ASP A 2 -5.04 10.88 -15.03
N VAL A 3 -5.25 10.07 -14.01
CA VAL A 3 -5.17 10.43 -12.58
C VAL A 3 -4.58 9.26 -11.80
N THR A 4 -3.93 9.52 -10.68
CA THR A 4 -3.55 8.49 -9.71
C THR A 4 -4.80 7.77 -9.20
N GLY A 5 -5.04 6.57 -9.72
CA GLY A 5 -6.13 5.69 -9.29
C GLY A 5 -5.60 4.37 -8.76
N GLY A 6 -6.44 3.68 -7.99
CA GLY A 6 -6.13 2.36 -7.44
C GLY A 6 -6.05 1.29 -8.52
N ASN A 7 -5.48 0.14 -8.16
CA ASN A 7 -5.30 -0.99 -9.05
C ASN A 7 -6.62 -1.74 -9.35
N GLU A 8 -7.59 -1.61 -8.43
CA GLU A 8 -8.89 -2.28 -8.44
C GLU A 8 -10.02 -1.36 -8.90
N GLY A 9 -10.70 -1.72 -9.99
CA GLY A 9 -11.73 -0.87 -10.60
C GLY A 9 -13.00 -0.67 -9.76
N SER A 10 -13.22 -1.50 -8.74
CA SER A 10 -14.36 -1.39 -7.81
C SER A 10 -14.12 -0.40 -6.66
N VAL A 11 -12.88 0.02 -6.42
CA VAL A 11 -12.55 0.91 -5.29
C VAL A 11 -13.12 2.30 -5.55
N GLY A 12 -13.89 2.82 -4.60
CA GLY A 12 -14.48 4.15 -4.67
C GLY A 12 -13.40 5.24 -4.59
N LEU A 13 -13.06 5.85 -5.73
CA LEU A 13 -12.00 6.85 -5.86
C LEU A 13 -12.10 7.99 -4.82
N ALA A 14 -13.30 8.50 -4.57
CA ALA A 14 -13.53 9.62 -3.65
C ALA A 14 -13.66 9.22 -2.17
N GLY A 15 -13.86 7.93 -1.88
CA GLY A 15 -14.10 7.43 -0.52
C GLY A 15 -12.83 7.34 0.32
N GLY A 16 -12.70 6.25 1.08
CA GLY A 16 -11.51 5.99 1.89
C GLY A 16 -10.20 6.05 1.10
N TYR A 17 -10.21 5.59 -0.16
CA TYR A 17 -9.04 5.66 -1.06
C TYR A 17 -8.52 7.10 -1.21
N GLY A 18 -9.36 7.99 -1.73
CA GLY A 18 -8.97 9.37 -2.02
C GLY A 18 -8.84 10.27 -0.79
N GLN A 19 -9.34 9.86 0.38
CA GLN A 19 -9.26 10.61 1.64
C GLN A 19 -8.16 10.08 2.60
N GLY A 20 -7.73 8.83 2.46
CA GLY A 20 -6.68 8.23 3.30
C GLY A 20 -5.29 8.27 2.67
N GLY A 21 -5.19 8.63 1.39
CA GLY A 21 -3.94 8.67 0.63
C GLY A 21 -4.21 8.37 -0.83
N GLY A 22 -4.34 7.08 -1.14
CA GLY A 22 -4.64 6.59 -2.48
C GLY A 22 -3.39 6.48 -3.34
N HIS A 23 -2.73 5.32 -3.29
CA HIS A 23 -1.55 5.06 -4.12
C HIS A 23 -1.95 4.49 -5.49
N GLY A 24 -1.04 4.54 -6.46
CA GLY A 24 -1.28 4.06 -7.83
C GLY A 24 -0.05 4.25 -8.72
N VAL A 25 -0.06 3.73 -9.94
CA VAL A 25 1.13 3.70 -10.82
C VAL A 25 1.69 5.08 -11.20
N PHE A 26 0.90 6.13 -10.99
CA PHE A 26 1.29 7.52 -11.17
C PHE A 26 1.88 8.18 -9.91
N GLY A 27 1.91 7.48 -8.77
CA GLY A 27 2.40 7.97 -7.49
C GLY A 27 3.76 8.67 -7.58
N PRO A 28 4.80 8.02 -8.16
CA PRO A 28 6.10 8.67 -8.32
C PRO A 28 6.07 9.96 -9.16
N SER A 29 5.18 10.07 -10.15
CA SER A 29 5.14 11.22 -11.06
C SER A 29 4.23 12.36 -10.57
N TYR A 30 3.10 12.02 -9.93
CA TYR A 30 2.00 12.95 -9.65
C TYR A 30 1.49 12.88 -8.20
N GLY A 31 2.13 12.09 -7.34
CA GLY A 31 1.75 11.94 -5.95
C GLY A 31 0.55 10.99 -5.75
N LEU A 32 0.15 10.85 -4.50
CA LEU A 32 -1.04 10.10 -4.11
C LEU A 32 -2.31 10.79 -4.62
N MET A 33 -3.45 10.11 -4.58
CA MET A 33 -4.75 10.68 -4.93
C MET A 33 -5.05 11.95 -4.10
N VAL A 34 -4.77 11.93 -2.80
CA VAL A 34 -4.91 13.11 -1.90
C VAL A 34 -4.09 14.31 -2.37
N ASP A 35 -2.94 14.10 -2.99
CA ASP A 35 -2.06 15.18 -3.45
C ASP A 35 -2.67 15.91 -4.66
N ASN A 36 -3.55 15.21 -5.39
CA ASN A 36 -4.27 15.72 -6.55
C ASN A 36 -5.62 16.37 -6.22
N ALA A 37 -6.06 16.34 -4.96
CA ALA A 37 -7.30 17.00 -4.56
C ALA A 37 -7.22 18.52 -4.69
N VAL A 38 -8.27 19.11 -5.27
CA VAL A 38 -8.41 20.56 -5.49
C VAL A 38 -9.48 21.14 -4.56
N GLU A 39 -10.61 20.45 -4.42
CA GLU A 39 -11.77 20.93 -3.66
C GLU A 39 -12.71 19.77 -3.32
N PHE A 40 -13.35 19.86 -2.16
CA PHE A 40 -14.38 18.92 -1.71
C PHE A 40 -15.69 19.63 -1.43
N ASP A 41 -16.81 19.00 -1.81
CA ASP A 41 -18.12 19.37 -1.28
C ASP A 41 -18.48 18.40 -0.15
N VAL A 42 -18.80 18.90 1.03
CA VAL A 42 -18.99 18.10 2.25
C VAL A 42 -20.22 18.52 3.03
N VAL A 43 -20.74 17.61 3.87
CA VAL A 43 -21.73 17.90 4.91
C VAL A 43 -21.10 17.62 6.27
N THR A 44 -20.98 18.65 7.11
CA THR A 44 -20.39 18.53 8.46
C THR A 44 -21.38 17.97 9.49
N ALA A 45 -20.91 17.61 10.68
CA ALA A 45 -21.74 16.99 11.73
C ALA A 45 -22.92 17.88 12.18
N ASP A 46 -22.81 19.20 12.02
CA ASP A 46 -23.89 20.17 12.24
C ASP A 46 -24.91 20.25 11.09
N GLY A 47 -24.81 19.37 10.10
CA GLY A 47 -25.72 19.27 8.95
C GLY A 47 -25.50 20.32 7.86
N LYS A 48 -24.42 21.11 7.92
CA LYS A 48 -24.16 22.17 6.93
C LYS A 48 -23.38 21.66 5.72
N PHE A 49 -23.87 22.01 4.53
CA PHE A 49 -23.13 21.85 3.28
C PHE A 49 -22.01 22.90 3.18
N ARG A 50 -20.81 22.47 2.79
CA ARG A 50 -19.63 23.32 2.61
C ARG A 50 -18.87 22.90 1.37
N THR A 51 -18.31 23.87 0.67
CA THR A 51 -17.28 23.63 -0.35
C THR A 51 -15.93 24.00 0.25
N ILE A 52 -15.06 23.04 0.48
CA ILE A 52 -13.79 23.23 1.19
C ILE A 52 -12.59 23.06 0.24
N ASN A 53 -11.61 23.94 0.35
CA ASN A 53 -10.38 23.95 -0.45
C ASN A 53 -9.30 24.76 0.29
N GLN A 54 -8.18 25.07 -0.36
CA GLN A 54 -7.10 25.85 0.26
C GLN A 54 -7.50 27.29 0.66
N CYS A 55 -8.58 27.82 0.09
CA CYS A 55 -9.06 29.18 0.33
C CYS A 55 -10.30 29.23 1.24
N ASN A 56 -11.02 28.11 1.41
CA ASN A 56 -12.24 28.03 2.20
C ASN A 56 -12.23 26.79 3.11
N ASP A 57 -12.32 26.99 4.43
CA ASP A 57 -12.14 25.93 5.44
C ASP A 57 -10.85 25.08 5.20
N PRO A 58 -9.65 25.72 5.09
CA PRO A 58 -8.42 25.03 4.72
C PRO A 58 -8.00 23.93 5.71
N ASP A 59 -8.32 24.09 6.99
CA ASP A 59 -8.02 23.08 8.02
C ASP A 59 -8.81 21.79 7.76
N LEU A 60 -10.11 21.89 7.47
CA LEU A 60 -10.94 20.72 7.16
C LEU A 60 -10.51 20.08 5.83
N PHE A 61 -10.18 20.90 4.83
CA PHE A 61 -9.67 20.41 3.55
C PHE A 61 -8.35 19.66 3.72
N TRP A 62 -7.43 20.18 4.53
CA TRP A 62 -6.18 19.51 4.87
C TRP A 62 -6.44 18.17 5.57
N ALA A 63 -7.31 18.15 6.59
CA ALA A 63 -7.62 16.93 7.35
C ALA A 63 -8.25 15.82 6.50
N MET A 64 -9.11 16.18 5.54
CA MET A 64 -9.73 15.21 4.62
C MET A 64 -8.80 14.75 3.49
N ARG A 65 -7.58 15.30 3.39
CA ARG A 65 -6.52 14.89 2.45
C ARG A 65 -5.47 14.06 3.16
N GLY A 66 -5.87 12.93 3.74
CA GLY A 66 -4.96 11.95 4.35
C GLY A 66 -5.35 11.51 5.75
N GLY A 67 -6.26 12.22 6.44
CA GLY A 67 -6.75 11.86 7.77
C GLY A 67 -7.76 10.70 7.79
N GLY A 68 -8.00 10.06 6.63
CA GLY A 68 -8.91 8.93 6.50
C GLY A 68 -10.35 9.34 6.21
N GLY A 69 -11.04 8.52 5.43
CA GLY A 69 -12.46 8.71 5.13
C GLY A 69 -13.33 8.42 6.35
N GLY A 70 -14.44 9.16 6.47
CA GLY A 70 -15.46 8.90 7.49
C GLY A 70 -15.18 9.50 8.87
N ALA A 71 -14.08 10.24 9.05
CA ALA A 71 -13.74 10.85 10.35
C ALA A 71 -14.22 12.30 10.52
N PHE A 72 -14.35 13.10 9.45
CA PHE A 72 -14.51 14.55 9.59
C PHE A 72 -15.85 15.10 9.09
N ALA A 73 -16.31 14.61 7.94
CA ALA A 73 -17.52 15.06 7.26
C ALA A 73 -17.96 14.03 6.23
N ILE A 74 -19.22 14.12 5.77
CA ILE A 74 -19.71 13.34 4.64
C ILE A 74 -19.22 14.01 3.35
N LEU A 75 -18.35 13.34 2.60
CA LEU A 75 -17.93 13.81 1.29
C LEU A 75 -19.03 13.54 0.25
N THR A 76 -19.39 14.56 -0.52
CA THR A 76 -20.42 14.49 -1.58
C THR A 76 -19.87 14.75 -2.98
N SER A 77 -18.79 15.53 -3.10
CA SER A 77 -18.07 15.73 -4.36
C SER A 77 -16.56 15.82 -4.13
N TYR A 78 -15.79 15.23 -5.04
CA TYR A 78 -14.32 15.27 -5.04
C TYR A 78 -13.86 15.86 -6.37
N ARG A 79 -13.23 17.04 -6.33
CA ARG A 79 -12.59 17.67 -7.50
C ARG A 79 -11.08 17.47 -7.41
N PHE A 80 -10.49 16.96 -8.48
CA PHE A 80 -9.08 16.60 -8.52
C PHE A 80 -8.42 16.98 -9.85
N GLN A 81 -7.10 17.16 -9.80
CA GLN A 81 -6.26 17.44 -10.94
C GLN A 81 -6.19 16.23 -11.88
N LEU A 82 -6.26 16.51 -13.18
CA LEU A 82 -6.02 15.52 -14.24
C LEU A 82 -4.69 15.82 -14.93
N HIS A 83 -4.04 14.77 -15.41
CA HIS A 83 -2.74 14.82 -16.08
C HIS A 83 -2.83 14.41 -17.55
N PRO A 84 -1.97 14.90 -18.46
CA PRO A 84 -1.91 14.43 -19.83
C PRO A 84 -1.70 12.92 -19.90
N ALA A 85 -2.45 12.24 -20.78
CA ALA A 85 -2.32 10.81 -20.93
C ALA A 85 -1.01 10.43 -21.64
N VAL A 86 -0.40 9.35 -21.17
CA VAL A 86 0.81 8.76 -21.73
C VAL A 86 0.62 7.26 -21.94
N LYS A 87 1.50 6.64 -22.72
CA LYS A 87 1.55 5.18 -22.82
C LYS A 87 1.96 4.58 -21.47
N ILE A 88 1.48 3.38 -21.17
CA ILE A 88 1.88 2.62 -19.98
C ILE A 88 2.79 1.48 -20.42
N ASN A 89 4.05 1.52 -20.01
CA ASN A 89 5.02 0.48 -20.31
C ASN A 89 5.11 -0.46 -19.10
N VAL A 90 5.06 -1.76 -19.32
CA VAL A 90 5.03 -2.77 -18.26
C VAL A 90 6.09 -3.82 -18.55
N TYR A 91 6.88 -4.16 -17.53
CA TYR A 91 7.69 -5.37 -17.49
C TYR A 91 7.01 -6.36 -16.57
N SER A 92 6.62 -7.51 -17.13
CA SER A 92 6.03 -8.62 -16.40
C SER A 92 7.06 -9.72 -16.23
N PHE A 93 7.25 -10.17 -15.00
CA PHE A 93 8.09 -11.30 -14.65
C PHE A 93 7.28 -12.30 -13.80
N LYS A 94 7.39 -13.59 -14.13
CA LYS A 94 6.83 -14.67 -13.32
C LYS A 94 7.81 -15.82 -13.27
N ALA A 95 8.00 -16.37 -12.08
CA ALA A 95 8.86 -17.52 -11.89
C ALA A 95 8.39 -18.42 -10.75
N HIS A 96 8.82 -19.67 -10.84
CA HIS A 96 8.67 -20.68 -9.79
C HIS A 96 10.05 -21.19 -9.39
N PHE A 97 10.20 -21.60 -8.14
CA PHE A 97 11.45 -22.14 -7.62
C PHE A 97 11.18 -23.20 -6.55
N ALA A 98 12.13 -24.12 -6.39
CA ALA A 98 12.00 -25.18 -5.41
C ALA A 98 12.09 -24.60 -3.99
N THR A 99 11.07 -24.85 -3.17
CA THR A 99 11.21 -24.77 -1.71
C THR A 99 12.03 -25.96 -1.24
N GLN A 100 12.94 -25.80 -0.27
CA GLN A 100 13.68 -26.92 0.30
C GLN A 100 12.79 -27.84 1.17
N GLY A 101 11.78 -28.48 0.58
CA GLY A 101 10.87 -29.39 1.26
C GLY A 101 9.96 -28.74 2.30
N LYS A 102 8.89 -29.46 2.69
CA LYS A 102 7.90 -29.02 3.69
C LYS A 102 8.45 -28.92 5.14
N ASN A 103 9.76 -29.15 5.33
CA ASN A 103 10.44 -29.24 6.62
C ASN A 103 11.53 -28.17 6.82
N THR A 104 11.49 -27.04 6.09
CA THR A 104 12.33 -25.90 6.44
C THR A 104 11.82 -25.27 7.72
N THR A 105 12.47 -25.59 8.84
CA THR A 105 12.23 -25.03 10.18
C THR A 105 12.74 -23.58 10.31
N GLY A 106 12.77 -22.79 9.23
CA GLY A 106 13.29 -21.40 9.23
C GLY A 106 12.98 -20.60 7.97
N THR A 107 13.55 -19.39 7.88
CA THR A 107 13.39 -18.37 6.82
C THR A 107 14.20 -18.65 5.54
N ASN A 108 14.68 -19.88 5.35
CA ASN A 108 15.61 -20.21 4.27
C ASN A 108 14.90 -20.37 2.91
N TYR A 109 14.70 -19.26 2.21
CA TYR A 109 14.13 -19.19 0.87
C TYR A 109 15.18 -18.67 -0.12
N PRO A 110 16.20 -19.46 -0.52
CA PRO A 110 17.40 -18.93 -1.20
C PRO A 110 17.09 -18.25 -2.54
N ALA A 111 16.17 -18.79 -3.33
CA ALA A 111 15.75 -18.16 -4.59
C ALA A 111 14.97 -16.86 -4.33
N LEU A 112 14.07 -16.83 -3.36
CA LEU A 112 13.32 -15.63 -3.00
C LEU A 112 14.24 -14.55 -2.42
N GLN A 113 15.19 -14.93 -1.56
CA GLN A 113 16.21 -14.04 -1.03
C GLN A 113 16.99 -13.36 -2.14
N LYS A 114 17.50 -14.12 -3.13
CA LYS A 114 18.17 -13.55 -4.32
C LYS A 114 17.28 -12.55 -5.06
N ILE A 115 16.01 -12.90 -5.29
CA ILE A 115 15.07 -12.01 -5.99
C ILE A 115 14.84 -10.72 -5.20
N LEU A 116 14.58 -10.82 -3.90
CA LEU A 116 14.34 -9.67 -3.02
C LEU A 116 15.57 -8.78 -2.88
N THR A 117 16.77 -9.37 -2.74
CA THR A 117 18.03 -8.61 -2.71
C THR A 117 18.21 -7.82 -4.00
N GLN A 118 17.97 -8.43 -5.16
CA GLN A 118 18.07 -7.73 -6.44
C GLN A 118 16.98 -6.68 -6.63
N HIS A 119 15.76 -6.95 -6.17
CA HIS A 119 14.67 -5.99 -6.17
C HIS A 119 15.05 -4.76 -5.33
N ALA A 120 15.45 -4.95 -4.08
CA ALA A 120 15.88 -3.87 -3.19
C ALA A 120 17.07 -3.09 -3.77
N THR A 121 18.07 -3.78 -4.32
CA THR A 121 19.26 -3.14 -4.92
C THR A 121 18.90 -2.18 -6.06
N HIS A 122 17.89 -2.52 -6.87
CA HIS A 122 17.49 -1.69 -8.02
C HIS A 122 16.37 -0.70 -7.68
N GLN A 123 15.70 -0.84 -6.53
CA GLN A 123 14.52 -0.05 -6.17
C GLN A 123 14.77 1.47 -6.20
N PRO A 124 15.86 2.03 -5.65
CA PRO A 124 16.07 3.47 -5.67
C PRO A 124 16.12 4.04 -7.10
N VAL A 125 16.85 3.36 -8.00
CA VAL A 125 16.94 3.75 -9.41
C VAL A 125 15.57 3.71 -10.08
N TRP A 126 14.77 2.68 -9.81
CA TRP A 126 13.43 2.55 -10.37
C TRP A 126 12.50 3.67 -9.90
N SER A 127 12.37 3.82 -8.59
CA SER A 127 11.52 4.83 -7.96
C SER A 127 11.86 6.25 -8.45
N HIS A 128 13.14 6.64 -8.46
CA HIS A 128 13.55 7.97 -8.91
C HIS A 128 13.44 8.21 -10.42
N ASN A 129 13.26 7.14 -11.21
CA ASN A 129 12.95 7.22 -12.64
C ASN A 129 11.45 7.00 -12.94
N ASN A 130 10.59 7.17 -11.92
CA ASN A 130 9.13 7.01 -12.00
C ASN A 130 8.66 5.60 -12.39
N ILE A 131 9.52 4.59 -12.24
CA ILE A 131 9.10 3.19 -12.33
C ILE A 131 8.38 2.88 -11.02
N SER A 132 7.13 2.44 -11.15
CA SER A 132 6.27 1.98 -10.08
C SER A 132 5.87 0.53 -10.28
N GLY A 133 4.85 0.07 -9.57
CA GLY A 133 4.18 -1.20 -9.85
C GLY A 133 3.97 -2.04 -8.60
N HIS A 134 3.85 -3.35 -8.81
CA HIS A 134 3.53 -4.31 -7.76
C HIS A 134 4.38 -5.57 -7.92
N ALA A 135 4.87 -6.10 -6.80
CA ALA A 135 5.51 -7.40 -6.74
C ALA A 135 4.80 -8.26 -5.70
N TYR A 136 4.65 -9.54 -6.03
CA TYR A 136 3.93 -10.54 -5.26
C TYR A 136 4.87 -11.72 -5.02
N TYR A 137 5.03 -12.08 -3.75
CA TYR A 137 6.02 -13.04 -3.29
C TYR A 137 5.39 -14.15 -2.45
N TRP A 138 5.86 -15.35 -2.72
CA TRP A 138 5.54 -16.57 -2.01
C TRP A 138 6.83 -17.36 -1.76
N PRO A 139 6.82 -18.33 -0.82
CA PRO A 139 7.95 -19.23 -0.60
C PRO A 139 8.49 -19.94 -1.84
N SER A 140 7.67 -20.15 -2.87
CA SER A 140 7.96 -20.99 -4.05
C SER A 140 7.78 -20.29 -5.40
N LYS A 141 7.33 -19.03 -5.42
CA LYS A 141 7.08 -18.29 -6.67
C LYS A 141 7.14 -16.78 -6.45
N ALA A 142 7.36 -16.06 -7.54
CA ALA A 142 7.34 -14.59 -7.57
C ALA A 142 6.65 -14.09 -8.84
N GLU A 143 5.87 -13.02 -8.71
CA GLU A 143 5.31 -12.29 -9.84
C GLU A 143 5.60 -10.79 -9.66
N ILE A 144 6.26 -10.17 -10.64
CA ILE A 144 6.72 -8.78 -10.56
C ILE A 144 6.22 -8.02 -11.78
N TYR A 145 5.61 -6.87 -11.53
CA TYR A 145 5.09 -5.97 -12.53
C TYR A 145 5.68 -4.58 -12.32
N LEU A 146 6.70 -4.24 -13.10
CA LEU A 146 7.28 -2.89 -13.11
C LEU A 146 6.57 -2.05 -14.16
N VAL A 147 6.16 -0.84 -13.81
CA VAL A 147 5.30 0.01 -14.62
C VAL A 147 5.92 1.38 -14.77
N LEU A 148 6.04 1.86 -16.01
CA LEU A 148 6.48 3.22 -16.32
C LEU A 148 5.48 3.92 -17.25
N PRO A 149 4.64 4.82 -16.70
CA PRO A 149 3.84 5.74 -17.51
C PRO A 149 4.75 6.72 -18.25
N SER A 150 4.99 6.51 -19.55
CA SER A 150 5.89 7.34 -20.36
C SER A 150 5.70 7.11 -21.86
N ASN A 151 5.86 8.18 -22.64
CA ASN A 151 5.94 8.08 -24.10
C ASN A 151 7.32 7.59 -24.61
N ASN A 152 8.33 7.56 -23.73
CA ASN A 152 9.61 6.92 -24.02
C ASN A 152 9.51 5.39 -23.78
N VAL A 153 9.13 4.66 -24.82
CA VAL A 153 8.83 3.22 -24.73
C VAL A 153 10.05 2.32 -24.49
N THR A 154 11.28 2.84 -24.61
CA THR A 154 12.51 2.07 -24.36
C THR A 154 13.08 2.28 -22.96
N ALA A 155 12.67 3.33 -22.25
CA ALA A 155 13.21 3.71 -20.95
C ALA A 155 13.07 2.61 -19.90
N LEU A 156 11.88 2.00 -19.78
CA LEU A 156 11.65 0.92 -18.82
C LEU A 156 12.64 -0.22 -19.03
N LYS A 157 12.75 -0.71 -20.27
CA LYS A 157 13.68 -1.79 -20.61
C LYS A 157 15.13 -1.41 -20.32
N ALA A 158 15.55 -0.19 -20.62
CA ALA A 158 16.92 0.24 -20.31
C ALA A 158 17.22 0.18 -18.80
N LEU A 159 16.26 0.58 -17.96
CA LEU A 159 16.41 0.64 -16.49
C LEU A 159 16.24 -0.72 -15.78
N THR A 160 15.60 -1.70 -16.43
CA THR A 160 15.29 -3.01 -15.80
C THR A 160 16.00 -4.18 -16.47
N THR A 161 16.84 -3.94 -17.49
CA THR A 161 17.53 -5.03 -18.22
C THR A 161 18.49 -5.80 -17.34
N GLU A 162 19.27 -5.14 -16.47
CA GLU A 162 20.21 -5.80 -15.55
C GLU A 162 19.48 -6.78 -14.63
N PHE A 163 18.47 -6.29 -13.90
CA PHE A 163 17.57 -7.10 -13.08
C PHE A 163 16.95 -8.28 -13.85
N SER A 164 16.32 -8.01 -15.00
CA SER A 164 15.67 -9.07 -15.79
C SER A 164 16.66 -10.14 -16.25
N SER A 165 17.89 -9.73 -16.63
CA SER A 165 18.94 -10.62 -17.11
C SER A 165 19.52 -11.46 -15.97
N PHE A 166 19.70 -10.86 -14.78
CA PHE A 166 20.11 -11.58 -13.57
C PHE A 166 19.12 -12.72 -13.27
N LEU A 167 17.82 -12.42 -13.27
CA LEU A 167 16.77 -13.38 -12.92
C LEU A 167 16.67 -14.52 -13.93
N THR A 168 16.76 -14.23 -15.23
CA THR A 168 16.67 -15.26 -16.28
C THR A 168 17.89 -16.17 -16.37
N ASN A 169 19.03 -15.77 -15.77
CA ASN A 169 20.28 -16.53 -15.79
C ASN A 169 20.46 -17.42 -14.55
N GLN A 170 19.52 -17.42 -13.60
CA GLN A 170 19.59 -18.28 -12.42
C GLN A 170 19.17 -19.72 -12.76
N SER A 171 19.95 -20.71 -12.32
CA SER A 171 19.61 -22.13 -12.54
C SER A 171 18.49 -22.64 -11.63
N ASP A 172 18.29 -21.98 -10.49
CA ASP A 172 17.31 -22.33 -9.44
C ASP A 172 15.99 -21.53 -9.53
N ILE A 173 15.86 -20.66 -10.54
CA ILE A 173 14.64 -19.87 -10.81
C ILE A 173 14.07 -20.28 -12.17
N HIS A 174 12.93 -20.95 -12.17
CA HIS A 174 12.23 -21.35 -13.40
C HIS A 174 11.31 -20.23 -13.87
N VAL A 175 11.81 -19.41 -14.79
CA VAL A 175 11.06 -18.27 -15.36
C VAL A 175 9.99 -18.76 -16.34
N SER A 176 8.73 -18.45 -16.05
CA SER A 176 7.58 -18.72 -16.93
C SER A 176 7.16 -17.50 -17.75
N GLU A 177 7.50 -16.28 -17.30
CA GLU A 177 7.25 -15.04 -18.01
C GLU A 177 8.38 -14.03 -17.77
N SER A 178 8.88 -13.37 -18.82
CA SER A 178 9.78 -12.22 -18.76
C SER A 178 9.56 -11.39 -20.02
N LYS A 179 8.67 -10.39 -19.94
CA LYS A 179 8.13 -9.70 -21.13
C LYS A 179 7.92 -8.21 -20.88
N TYR A 180 8.24 -7.42 -21.89
CA TYR A 180 7.85 -6.00 -21.95
C TYR A 180 6.59 -5.83 -22.81
N THR A 181 5.61 -5.08 -22.31
CA THR A 181 4.36 -4.76 -23.00
C THR A 181 4.09 -3.26 -22.89
N THR A 182 3.71 -2.62 -23.99
CA THR A 182 3.27 -1.22 -23.99
C THR A 182 1.77 -1.15 -24.25
N TYR A 183 1.03 -0.54 -23.31
CA TYR A 183 -0.38 -0.23 -23.45
C TYR A 183 -0.54 1.18 -24.03
N PRO A 184 -1.34 1.38 -25.09
CA PRO A 184 -1.57 2.70 -25.67
C PRO A 184 -2.29 3.69 -24.75
N SER A 185 -3.01 3.20 -23.74
CA SER A 185 -3.79 4.02 -22.80
C SER A 185 -3.82 3.40 -21.40
N TYR A 186 -4.09 4.24 -20.40
CA TYR A 186 -4.26 3.79 -19.02
C TYR A 186 -5.42 2.80 -18.85
N THR A 187 -6.55 3.00 -19.55
CA THR A 187 -7.67 2.03 -19.54
C THR A 187 -7.27 0.64 -20.04
N GLY A 188 -6.39 0.55 -21.05
CA GLY A 188 -5.89 -0.73 -21.52
C GLY A 188 -5.04 -1.44 -20.46
N PHE A 189 -4.24 -0.68 -19.70
CA PHE A 189 -3.49 -1.19 -18.55
C PHE A 189 -4.42 -1.62 -17.41
N LEU A 190 -5.52 -0.91 -17.14
CA LEU A 190 -6.47 -1.30 -16.08
C LEU A 190 -7.12 -2.69 -16.31
N ASN A 191 -7.20 -3.16 -17.55
CA ASN A 191 -7.63 -4.53 -17.82
C ASN A 191 -6.62 -5.57 -17.31
N LEU A 192 -5.32 -5.28 -17.41
CA LEU A 192 -4.26 -6.13 -16.85
C LEU A 192 -4.38 -6.15 -15.32
N THR A 193 -4.50 -4.99 -14.70
CA THR A 193 -4.55 -4.88 -13.23
C THR A 193 -5.79 -5.56 -12.66
N SER A 194 -6.95 -5.39 -13.31
CA SER A 194 -8.19 -6.07 -12.92
C SER A 194 -8.05 -7.58 -13.01
N SER A 195 -7.37 -8.12 -14.03
CA SER A 195 -7.11 -9.55 -14.15
C SER A 195 -6.15 -10.07 -13.08
N ILE A 196 -5.20 -9.25 -12.62
CA ILE A 196 -4.28 -9.61 -11.53
C ILE A 196 -5.04 -9.62 -10.21
N ALA A 197 -5.78 -8.55 -9.90
CA ALA A 197 -6.56 -8.42 -8.67
C ALA A 197 -7.59 -9.55 -8.53
N ALA A 198 -8.34 -9.86 -9.59
CA ALA A 198 -9.32 -10.96 -9.56
C ALA A 198 -8.72 -12.34 -9.21
N ARG A 199 -7.42 -12.53 -9.42
CA ARG A 199 -6.71 -13.79 -9.13
C ARG A 199 -5.97 -13.76 -7.79
N LEU A 200 -5.39 -12.61 -7.42
CA LEU A 200 -4.48 -12.49 -6.27
C LEU A 200 -5.15 -11.89 -5.04
N THR A 201 -6.16 -11.05 -5.22
CA THR A 201 -6.92 -10.37 -4.16
C THR A 201 -8.44 -10.51 -4.40
N PRO A 202 -8.97 -11.75 -4.49
CA PRO A 202 -10.38 -11.96 -4.78
C PRO A 202 -11.26 -11.44 -3.64
N ALA A 203 -12.38 -10.79 -3.98
CA ALA A 203 -13.38 -10.36 -3.01
C ALA A 203 -14.18 -11.55 -2.42
N GLY A 204 -14.80 -11.34 -1.26
CA GLY A 204 -15.71 -12.31 -0.64
C GLY A 204 -15.04 -13.41 0.16
N ILE A 205 -13.77 -13.22 0.53
CA ILE A 205 -13.03 -14.07 1.46
C ILE A 205 -12.79 -13.35 2.79
N PHE A 206 -12.43 -14.10 3.82
CA PHE A 206 -11.87 -13.53 5.03
C PHE A 206 -10.39 -13.23 4.83
N GLU A 207 -9.88 -12.21 5.49
CA GLU A 207 -8.51 -11.72 5.27
C GLU A 207 -7.85 -11.25 6.57
N ALA A 208 -6.55 -11.45 6.66
CA ALA A 208 -5.65 -10.80 7.59
C ALA A 208 -4.63 -9.98 6.80
N VAL A 209 -4.43 -8.71 7.20
CA VAL A 209 -3.58 -7.75 6.49
C VAL A 209 -2.74 -7.00 7.51
N ALA A 210 -1.43 -6.92 7.29
CA ALA A 210 -0.55 -6.01 8.00
C ALA A 210 0.41 -5.36 7.00
N SER A 211 0.79 -4.11 7.24
CA SER A 211 1.66 -3.38 6.30
C SER A 211 2.65 -2.46 6.99
N ARG A 212 3.68 -2.07 6.23
CA ARG A 212 4.68 -1.10 6.65
C ARG A 212 5.21 -0.32 5.45
N LEU A 213 5.38 0.98 5.63
CA LEU A 213 6.12 1.84 4.70
C LEU A 213 7.61 1.71 4.98
N ILE A 214 8.40 1.41 3.95
CA ILE A 214 9.83 1.12 4.05
C ILE A 214 10.62 2.32 3.49
N PRO A 215 11.36 3.06 4.34
CA PRO A 215 12.10 4.26 3.97
C PRO A 215 13.28 3.97 3.04
N GLU A 216 13.65 4.97 2.23
CA GLU A 216 14.80 4.92 1.31
C GLU A 216 16.11 4.56 2.02
N SER A 217 16.28 4.96 3.29
CA SER A 217 17.47 4.67 4.08
C SER A 217 17.79 3.17 4.21
N LEU A 218 16.81 2.28 4.05
CA LEU A 218 17.04 0.83 4.10
C LEU A 218 17.62 0.26 2.79
N PHE A 219 17.69 1.06 1.74
CA PHE A 219 18.17 0.64 0.40
C PHE A 219 19.59 1.16 0.07
N GLU A 220 20.24 1.88 0.99
CA GLU A 220 21.50 2.59 0.71
C GLU A 220 22.74 1.69 0.69
N SER A 221 22.71 0.54 1.38
CA SER A 221 23.88 -0.32 1.53
C SER A 221 23.53 -1.80 1.47
N ASN A 222 24.51 -2.64 1.17
CA ASN A 222 24.32 -4.10 1.20
C ASN A 222 23.87 -4.62 2.57
N ASN A 223 24.31 -3.99 3.67
CA ASN A 223 23.92 -4.41 5.01
C ASN A 223 22.46 -4.08 5.29
N THR A 224 22.04 -2.83 5.04
CA THR A 224 20.64 -2.41 5.24
C THR A 224 19.68 -3.17 4.32
N ILE A 225 20.11 -3.46 3.08
CA ILE A 225 19.35 -4.31 2.15
C ILE A 225 19.24 -5.74 2.71
N SER A 226 20.32 -6.30 3.25
CA SER A 226 20.29 -7.64 3.87
C SER A 226 19.29 -7.67 5.02
N ASP A 227 19.36 -6.70 5.94
CA ASP A 227 18.46 -6.60 7.09
C ASP A 227 17.00 -6.48 6.66
N LEU A 228 16.72 -5.63 5.65
CA LEU A 228 15.38 -5.48 5.07
C LEU A 228 14.86 -6.79 4.44
N VAL A 229 15.71 -7.48 3.67
CA VAL A 229 15.34 -8.74 3.03
C VAL A 229 15.06 -9.81 4.07
N ASP A 230 15.91 -9.92 5.10
CA ASP A 230 15.73 -10.88 6.18
C ASP A 230 14.43 -10.61 6.94
N ALA A 231 14.14 -9.35 7.28
CA ALA A 231 12.88 -8.94 7.92
C ALA A 231 11.65 -9.26 7.06
N PHE A 232 11.72 -9.03 5.75
CA PHE A 232 10.64 -9.39 4.84
C PHE A 232 10.44 -10.90 4.78
N LEU A 233 11.52 -11.69 4.74
CA LEU A 233 11.46 -13.15 4.74
C LEU A 233 10.92 -13.71 6.07
N GLY A 234 11.20 -13.05 7.20
CA GLY A 234 10.58 -13.35 8.50
C GLY A 234 9.05 -13.22 8.45
N GLY A 235 8.55 -12.13 7.87
CA GLY A 235 7.11 -11.93 7.64
C GLY A 235 6.48 -12.96 6.70
N VAL A 236 7.18 -13.32 5.60
CA VAL A 236 6.76 -14.41 4.70
C VAL A 236 6.70 -15.74 5.44
N HIS A 237 7.70 -16.04 6.27
CA HIS A 237 7.74 -17.28 7.05
C HIS A 237 6.57 -17.36 8.04
N LEU A 238 6.34 -16.31 8.81
CA LEU A 238 5.29 -16.29 9.82
C LEU A 238 3.90 -16.35 9.18
N SER A 239 3.65 -15.57 8.12
CA SER A 239 2.37 -15.61 7.42
C SER A 239 2.04 -17.02 6.93
N ASN A 240 2.99 -17.71 6.28
CA ASN A 240 2.80 -19.09 5.80
C ASN A 240 2.63 -20.13 6.92
N LYS A 241 3.16 -19.86 8.11
CA LYS A 241 2.92 -20.70 9.29
C LYS A 241 1.50 -20.50 9.85
N LEU A 242 0.99 -19.27 9.81
CA LEU A 242 -0.35 -18.93 10.32
C LEU A 242 -1.46 -19.40 9.37
N ILE A 243 -1.26 -19.22 8.05
CA ILE A 243 -2.19 -19.65 7.01
C ILE A 243 -1.40 -20.51 6.00
N PRO A 244 -1.57 -21.85 6.02
CA PRO A 244 -0.85 -22.75 5.12
C PRO A 244 -1.47 -22.82 3.71
N ASP A 245 -0.96 -23.74 2.88
CA ASP A 245 -1.52 -24.12 1.57
C ASP A 245 -1.67 -22.99 0.56
N ASP A 246 -0.63 -22.14 0.46
CA ASP A 246 -0.56 -20.98 -0.45
C ASP A 246 -1.67 -19.93 -0.23
N GLY A 247 -2.33 -19.93 0.94
CA GLY A 247 -3.34 -18.94 1.32
C GLY A 247 -2.77 -17.56 1.67
N THR A 248 -1.46 -17.37 1.56
CA THR A 248 -0.77 -16.11 1.88
C THR A 248 -0.24 -15.43 0.64
N LEU A 249 0.00 -14.12 0.75
CA LEU A 249 0.58 -13.31 -0.28
C LEU A 249 1.35 -12.15 0.35
N ALA A 250 2.67 -12.11 0.13
CA ALA A 250 3.48 -10.95 0.51
C ALA A 250 3.59 -10.01 -0.70
N GLN A 251 3.28 -8.73 -0.49
CA GLN A 251 3.26 -7.71 -1.52
C GLN A 251 4.31 -6.65 -1.26
N ILE A 252 4.95 -6.20 -2.32
CA ILE A 252 5.72 -4.95 -2.35
C ILE A 252 5.08 -4.05 -3.38
N ILE A 253 4.50 -2.96 -2.90
CA ILE A 253 3.90 -1.92 -3.72
C ILE A 253 4.90 -0.78 -3.87
N MET A 254 5.24 -0.44 -5.12
CA MET A 254 6.26 0.56 -5.49
C MET A 254 5.61 1.85 -6.02
N THR A 255 4.40 2.15 -5.59
CA THR A 255 3.58 3.28 -6.07
C THR A 255 3.68 4.50 -5.17
N THR A 256 4.72 4.57 -4.33
CA THR A 256 4.92 5.65 -3.37
C THR A 256 5.17 6.99 -4.09
N PRO A 257 4.87 8.12 -3.45
CA PRO A 257 5.03 9.46 -4.03
C PRO A 257 6.44 10.03 -3.83
N VAL A 258 7.50 9.21 -3.86
CA VAL A 258 8.86 9.63 -3.45
C VAL A 258 9.43 10.82 -4.23
N ASN A 259 9.08 11.00 -5.52
CA ASN A 259 9.53 12.17 -6.28
C ASN A 259 8.59 13.37 -6.16
N VAL A 260 7.48 13.25 -5.42
CA VAL A 260 6.49 14.32 -5.19
C VAL A 260 6.53 14.77 -3.75
N GLN A 261 7.43 15.71 -3.51
CA GLN A 261 7.59 16.37 -2.22
C GLN A 261 6.63 17.57 -2.16
N ASN A 262 5.55 17.43 -1.39
CA ASN A 262 4.54 18.48 -1.23
C ASN A 262 4.49 19.08 0.18
N GLY A 263 5.50 18.78 1.02
CA GLY A 263 5.54 19.20 2.42
C GLY A 263 4.30 18.77 3.21
N ASN A 264 3.86 19.57 4.17
CA ASN A 264 2.66 19.32 4.98
C ASN A 264 1.37 19.84 4.32
N THR A 265 1.29 19.89 2.98
CA THR A 265 0.07 20.38 2.28
C THR A 265 -1.08 19.38 2.27
N THR A 266 -0.81 18.12 2.61
CA THR A 266 -1.78 17.07 2.92
C THR A 266 -1.52 16.53 4.31
N SER A 267 -2.50 15.84 4.90
CA SER A 267 -2.39 15.27 6.24
C SER A 267 -2.00 13.79 6.24
N VAL A 268 -1.66 13.24 5.07
CA VAL A 268 -1.20 11.86 4.95
C VAL A 268 0.07 11.66 5.78
N ASN A 269 0.28 10.45 6.30
CA ASN A 269 1.48 10.15 7.09
C ASN A 269 2.77 10.56 6.33
N PRO A 270 3.65 11.41 6.91
CA PRO A 270 4.88 11.86 6.25
C PRO A 270 5.79 10.72 5.79
N ALA A 271 5.73 9.54 6.42
CA ALA A 271 6.49 8.35 6.02
C ALA A 271 6.31 7.97 4.54
N TRP A 272 5.17 8.34 3.91
CA TRP A 272 4.97 8.14 2.48
C TRP A 272 6.00 8.83 1.58
N ARG A 273 6.55 9.96 2.03
CA ARG A 273 7.42 10.82 1.19
C ARG A 273 8.85 10.31 1.10
N ASP A 274 9.23 9.44 2.02
CA ASP A 274 10.55 8.80 2.07
C ASP A 274 10.47 7.30 1.72
N ALA A 275 9.27 6.73 1.68
CA ALA A 275 9.10 5.31 1.41
C ALA A 275 9.37 4.97 -0.05
N LEU A 276 10.12 3.89 -0.28
CA LEU A 276 10.23 3.26 -1.61
C LEU A 276 9.30 2.07 -1.76
N TRP A 277 9.04 1.34 -0.68
CA TRP A 277 8.07 0.24 -0.64
C TRP A 277 6.93 0.53 0.33
N HIS A 278 5.73 0.16 -0.07
CA HIS A 278 4.65 -0.19 0.83
C HIS A 278 4.55 -1.72 0.86
N THR A 279 5.04 -2.32 1.93
CA THR A 279 5.05 -3.77 2.13
C THR A 279 3.75 -4.20 2.79
N ILE A 280 3.11 -5.24 2.24
CA ILE A 280 1.87 -5.80 2.80
C ILE A 280 2.01 -7.31 2.96
N MET A 281 1.74 -7.82 4.15
CA MET A 281 1.55 -9.24 4.41
C MET A 281 0.06 -9.52 4.44
N THR A 282 -0.44 -10.28 3.46
CA THR A 282 -1.85 -10.68 3.39
C THR A 282 -2.02 -12.18 3.47
N GLY A 283 -3.15 -12.61 4.01
CA GLY A 283 -3.53 -14.01 4.07
C GLY A 283 -5.04 -14.14 4.05
N GLY A 284 -5.54 -15.06 3.23
CA GLY A 284 -6.96 -15.20 2.95
C GLY A 284 -7.47 -16.62 3.18
N TRP A 285 -8.72 -16.73 3.64
CA TRP A 285 -9.36 -18.04 3.85
C TRP A 285 -10.86 -18.01 3.48
N PRO A 286 -11.41 -19.12 2.96
CA PRO A 286 -12.75 -19.12 2.35
C PRO A 286 -13.90 -19.34 3.33
N THR A 287 -13.64 -19.93 4.50
CA THR A 287 -14.68 -20.36 5.44
C THR A 287 -14.55 -19.64 6.77
N LYS A 288 -15.68 -19.16 7.31
CA LYS A 288 -15.71 -18.50 8.61
C LYS A 288 -15.08 -19.37 9.70
N LEU A 289 -14.10 -18.81 10.41
CA LEU A 289 -13.50 -19.43 11.59
C LEU A 289 -14.36 -19.17 12.84
N ALA A 290 -14.13 -19.91 13.92
CA ALA A 290 -14.70 -19.53 15.20
C ALA A 290 -14.13 -18.17 15.64
N ARG A 291 -14.94 -17.32 16.30
CA ARG A 291 -14.53 -15.97 16.70
C ARG A 291 -13.21 -15.94 17.48
N GLU A 292 -13.00 -16.91 18.36
CA GLU A 292 -11.77 -17.01 19.16
C GLU A 292 -10.55 -17.41 18.32
N GLU A 293 -10.74 -18.29 17.34
CA GLU A 293 -9.68 -18.72 16.41
C GLU A 293 -9.27 -17.56 15.48
N GLU A 294 -10.26 -16.85 14.93
CA GLU A 294 -10.04 -15.66 14.12
C GLU A 294 -9.33 -14.56 14.93
N ALA A 295 -9.75 -14.31 16.17
CA ALA A 295 -9.10 -13.33 17.03
C ALA A 295 -7.62 -13.70 17.30
N LYS A 296 -7.32 -14.98 17.59
CA LYS A 296 -5.93 -15.45 17.76
C LYS A 296 -5.11 -15.32 16.48
N LEU A 297 -5.72 -15.61 15.33
CA LEU A 297 -5.06 -15.46 14.02
C LEU A 297 -4.71 -14.01 13.74
N GLN A 298 -5.66 -13.07 13.92
CA GLN A 298 -5.44 -11.65 13.69
C GLN A 298 -4.41 -11.07 14.66
N ASP A 299 -4.46 -11.44 15.95
CA ASP A 299 -3.46 -11.03 16.93
C ASP A 299 -2.04 -11.51 16.54
N ALA A 300 -1.91 -12.78 16.15
CA ALA A 300 -0.64 -13.31 15.67
C ALA A 300 -0.17 -12.68 14.35
N TRP A 301 -1.10 -12.23 13.50
CA TRP A 301 -0.78 -11.64 12.20
C TRP A 301 -0.03 -10.31 12.30
N LEU A 302 -0.22 -9.55 13.40
CA LEU A 302 0.58 -8.36 13.70
C LEU A 302 2.10 -8.66 13.66
N GLY A 303 2.49 -9.86 14.06
CA GLY A 303 3.89 -10.29 14.06
C GLY A 303 4.51 -10.36 12.67
N THR A 304 3.72 -10.42 11.59
CA THR A 304 4.22 -10.57 10.22
C THR A 304 4.97 -9.33 9.71
N VAL A 305 4.81 -8.19 10.37
CA VAL A 305 5.53 -6.94 10.06
C VAL A 305 6.42 -6.48 11.20
N GLN A 306 6.56 -7.25 12.27
CA GLN A 306 7.27 -6.83 13.48
C GLN A 306 8.76 -6.53 13.22
N GLU A 307 9.47 -7.40 12.51
CA GLU A 307 10.87 -7.19 12.13
C GLU A 307 11.03 -5.94 11.24
N LEU A 308 10.04 -5.66 10.37
CA LEU A 308 10.02 -4.43 9.57
C LEU A 308 9.76 -3.19 10.43
N LYS A 309 8.90 -3.27 11.47
CA LYS A 309 8.69 -2.18 12.43
C LYS A 309 9.98 -1.88 13.20
N GLU A 310 10.75 -2.90 13.58
CA GLU A 310 12.03 -2.75 14.28
C GLU A 310 13.09 -2.04 13.44
N LEU A 311 13.11 -2.27 12.13
CA LEU A 311 13.98 -1.54 11.19
C LEU A 311 13.49 -0.12 10.87
N THR A 312 12.25 0.21 11.21
CA THR A 312 11.60 1.49 10.87
C THR A 312 10.96 2.16 12.08
N PRO A 313 11.70 2.43 13.17
CA PRO A 313 11.14 3.09 14.35
C PRO A 313 10.58 4.47 13.99
N GLY A 314 9.34 4.76 14.40
CA GLY A 314 8.62 5.98 14.01
C GLY A 314 8.15 6.00 12.55
N GLY A 315 8.36 4.91 11.79
CA GLY A 315 7.78 4.73 10.45
C GLY A 315 6.26 4.58 10.47
N GLY A 316 5.65 4.50 9.30
CA GLY A 316 4.20 4.46 9.13
C GLY A 316 3.68 3.24 8.39
N ALA A 317 2.35 3.17 8.26
CA ALA A 317 1.64 2.26 7.38
C ALA A 317 0.49 2.99 6.69
N TYR A 318 0.01 2.47 5.57
CA TYR A 318 -1.17 3.02 4.91
C TYR A 318 -2.44 2.62 5.66
N VAL A 319 -3.15 3.57 6.25
CA VAL A 319 -4.36 3.32 7.05
C VAL A 319 -5.41 2.42 6.37
N ASN A 320 -5.54 2.48 5.04
CA ASN A 320 -6.51 1.68 4.29
C ASN A 320 -6.06 0.23 4.02
N GLU A 321 -4.78 -0.08 4.22
CA GLU A 321 -4.16 -1.39 3.94
C GLU A 321 -3.30 -1.85 5.13
N ALA A 322 -3.67 -1.46 6.35
CA ALA A 322 -2.95 -1.76 7.58
C ALA A 322 -3.76 -2.66 8.53
N HIS A 323 -3.07 -3.22 9.52
CA HIS A 323 -3.71 -4.12 10.48
C HIS A 323 -4.68 -3.37 11.39
N TYR A 324 -5.94 -3.76 11.42
CA TYR A 324 -6.96 -3.08 12.23
C TYR A 324 -6.66 -3.18 13.74
N LEU A 325 -5.89 -4.18 14.20
CA LEU A 325 -5.42 -4.27 15.59
C LEU A 325 -4.11 -3.51 15.89
N GLU A 326 -3.51 -2.77 14.95
CA GLU A 326 -2.24 -2.03 15.17
C GLU A 326 -2.24 -1.26 16.51
N PRO A 327 -1.43 -1.65 17.51
CA PRO A 327 -1.49 -1.04 18.84
C PRO A 327 -1.12 0.45 18.82
N GLU A 328 -0.16 0.85 17.98
CA GLU A 328 0.36 2.20 17.88
C GLU A 328 -0.25 2.94 16.68
N TRP A 329 -1.57 2.78 16.50
CA TRP A 329 -2.27 3.20 15.28
C TRP A 329 -2.22 4.71 15.03
N GLU A 330 -2.22 5.53 16.09
CA GLU A 330 -2.16 6.99 15.97
C GLU A 330 -0.88 7.42 15.23
N ASP A 331 0.26 6.94 15.72
CA ASP A 331 1.57 7.19 15.10
C ASP A 331 1.73 6.43 13.77
N THR A 332 1.29 5.17 13.71
CA THR A 332 1.49 4.34 12.52
C THR A 332 0.66 4.84 11.34
N PHE A 333 -0.58 5.30 11.55
CA PHE A 333 -1.48 5.71 10.47
C PHE A 333 -1.38 7.19 10.14
N PHE A 334 -1.12 8.04 11.14
CA PHE A 334 -1.15 9.50 10.98
C PHE A 334 0.18 10.17 11.29
N GLY A 335 1.06 9.51 12.05
CA GLY A 335 2.39 10.03 12.42
C GLY A 335 2.28 11.37 13.15
N GLY A 336 3.26 12.24 12.92
CA GLY A 336 3.31 13.57 13.52
C GLY A 336 2.11 14.48 13.21
N ASN A 337 1.20 14.09 12.31
CA ASN A 337 -0.01 14.85 12.00
C ASN A 337 -1.18 14.56 12.95
N TYR A 338 -1.11 13.52 13.80
CA TYR A 338 -2.26 13.05 14.57
C TYR A 338 -2.89 14.12 15.48
N GLU A 339 -2.07 14.83 16.27
CA GLU A 339 -2.58 15.86 17.19
C GLU A 339 -3.28 17.02 16.47
N ALA A 340 -2.75 17.43 15.31
CA ALA A 340 -3.38 18.46 14.48
C ALA A 340 -4.71 17.98 13.90
N LEU A 341 -4.74 16.74 13.40
CA LEU A 341 -5.96 16.08 12.92
C LEU A 341 -7.01 15.98 14.04
N LEU A 342 -6.62 15.57 15.24
CA LEU A 342 -7.49 15.46 16.40
C LEU A 342 -8.08 16.83 16.82
N GLY A 343 -7.26 17.88 16.79
CA GLY A 343 -7.72 19.25 17.02
C GLY A 343 -8.80 19.71 16.02
N ILE A 344 -8.65 19.34 14.76
CA ILE A 344 -9.63 19.64 13.70
C ILE A 344 -10.89 18.79 13.88
N LYS A 345 -10.74 17.50 14.16
CA LYS A 345 -11.85 16.58 14.47
C LYS A 345 -12.73 17.14 15.59
N ARG A 346 -12.14 17.54 16.71
CA ARG A 346 -12.86 18.12 17.86
C ARG A 346 -13.59 19.43 17.53
N ARG A 347 -13.11 20.18 16.54
CA ARG A 347 -13.73 21.44 16.11
C ARG A 347 -14.96 21.22 15.21
N TYR A 348 -14.85 20.31 14.24
CA TYR A 348 -15.90 20.08 13.25
C TYR A 348 -16.90 18.99 13.66
N ASP A 349 -16.52 18.12 14.58
CA ASP A 349 -17.38 17.07 15.13
C ASP A 349 -17.14 16.87 16.65
N PRO A 350 -17.48 17.88 17.48
CA PRO A 350 -17.33 17.79 18.94
C PRO A 350 -18.23 16.73 19.57
N GLY A 351 -19.33 16.35 18.89
CA GLY A 351 -20.27 15.35 19.34
C GLY A 351 -19.88 13.92 18.98
N ARG A 352 -18.76 13.72 18.27
CA ARG A 352 -18.31 12.42 17.75
C ARG A 352 -19.40 11.71 16.93
N PHE A 353 -20.14 12.47 16.13
CA PHE A 353 -21.17 11.92 15.23
C PHE A 353 -20.56 10.96 14.21
N PHE A 354 -19.38 11.30 13.69
CA PHE A 354 -18.62 10.43 12.82
C PHE A 354 -17.67 9.57 13.66
N ASP A 355 -17.91 8.27 13.76
CA ASP A 355 -17.03 7.34 14.48
C ASP A 355 -16.73 6.11 13.63
N CYS A 356 -15.49 5.66 13.69
CA CYS A 356 -14.94 4.55 12.92
C CYS A 356 -13.77 3.94 13.65
N TRP A 357 -13.56 2.63 13.47
CA TRP A 357 -12.48 1.91 14.14
C TRP A 357 -11.13 2.55 13.83
N LYS A 358 -10.45 3.09 14.86
CA LYS A 358 -9.11 3.71 14.77
C LYS A 358 -8.98 4.80 13.71
N CYS A 359 -10.07 5.51 13.41
CA CYS A 359 -9.96 6.77 12.71
C CYS A 359 -9.63 7.91 13.70
N VAL A 360 -9.31 9.10 13.18
CA VAL A 360 -8.93 10.24 14.02
C VAL A 360 -10.01 10.54 15.07
N GLY A 361 -9.63 10.51 16.35
CA GLY A 361 -10.54 10.73 17.47
C GLY A 361 -11.34 9.50 17.92
N TRP A 362 -10.95 8.30 17.50
CA TRP A 362 -11.49 7.06 18.05
C TRP A 362 -11.10 6.89 19.53
N GLU A 363 -12.08 6.70 20.41
CA GLU A 363 -11.87 6.57 21.87
C GLU A 363 -12.10 5.13 22.37
N GLY A 364 -12.09 4.14 21.47
CA GLY A 364 -12.39 2.75 21.79
C GLY A 364 -13.81 2.33 21.41
N VAL A 365 -14.15 1.08 21.76
CA VAL A 365 -15.52 0.56 21.58
C VAL A 365 -16.46 1.38 22.47
N SER A 366 -17.49 1.96 21.86
CA SER A 366 -18.49 2.78 22.53
C SER A 366 -19.73 1.94 22.87
N ASP A 367 -20.19 2.00 24.12
CA ASP A 367 -21.43 1.35 24.56
C ASP A 367 -22.69 2.02 23.98
N GLN A 368 -22.56 3.09 23.19
CA GLN A 368 -23.67 3.82 22.57
C GLN A 368 -24.58 2.94 21.70
N TYR A 369 -24.10 1.75 21.29
CA TYR A 369 -24.88 0.78 20.52
C TYR A 369 -25.12 -0.56 21.26
N SER A 370 -24.71 -0.67 22.52
CA SER A 370 -24.86 -1.89 23.34
C SER A 370 -26.32 -2.36 23.49
N CYS A 371 -27.28 -1.46 23.32
CA CYS A 371 -28.71 -1.78 23.35
C CYS A 371 -29.23 -2.46 22.08
N TYR A 372 -28.40 -2.64 21.04
CA TYR A 372 -28.79 -3.20 19.73
C TYR A 372 -28.09 -4.52 19.39
N GLU A 373 -27.34 -5.12 20.33
CA GLU A 373 -26.67 -6.43 20.16
C GLU A 373 -27.57 -7.64 20.43
#